data_AF-A0A969YAD2-F1
#
_entry.id   AF-A0A969YAD2-F1
#
_cell.length_a   1.000
_cell.length_b   1.000
_cell.length_c   1.000
_cell.angle_alpha   90.00
_cell.angle_beta   90.00
_cell.angle_gamma   90.00
#
_symmetry.space_group_name_H-M   'P 1'
#
loop_
_entity.id
_entity.type
_entity.pdbx_description
1 polymer ?
#
loop_
_entity_poly.entity_id
_entity_poly.type
_entity_poly.pdbx_seq_one_letter_code
_entity_poly.pdbx_strand_id
1 'polypeptide(L)'
;MTSSKIWDYGYRLRSTGSGLGSSGPALWSFEYEYDNVERRTRAKLADSSAWNYQYDDRNQVVSGKRVWWDTTPVAGQQFEYSYDPIGNRTSTKVGGDGNGVNLRMANYTNNALNQITGRGVPGYVDVIGAATASATNVSVNGQPADCRRIEYYWKQLAVSNGSGPVWQGVTNSVTLSNQTATVTGWLLVPGAGQTFSHDADGNLTNDTIWAYWWDGENRLKAMEVLASAAAQEVPRVRLEFGYDWQGRRLSKAVLTNWNGSIYLTTNLTRLVYDLSAVAPTGGDGQAGGWRPVAELNSNNALIRSCGWGLDLSGEIDGAAGIGGLVEVADHSGWPPGRHFTVFDGNGNIVGLVKSDGTVSARYEYGPFGEPIRVTGAFARSNPFRWSTKYWDEETDLVYYGYRYYSPNLGRWISRDPIEERGLRNAYAFCLNTAPNGVDSDGREFTLASTVKTVGVSSGFGGFVGWLLAPKGMKLEGLFCGMGAGGLGALGGIGFGAVLEASGLPASLISVASSSFSAGTATYISIAANNYRFSLTPSEALLVGGAGAGSVLLGGLVVKNAAARGADLDEFIIDLTVTASATMGIGVGEVYFGAMERAKEEGQNQIGRYIHRLNSGEEEP
;
A
#
# COMPACT_ATOMS: atom_id res chain seq x y z
N MET A 1 -2.73 -21.59 19.78
CA MET A 1 -3.71 -20.86 18.95
C MET A 1 -3.75 -21.52 17.58
N THR A 2 -4.92 -21.64 16.97
CA THR A 2 -5.07 -22.17 15.61
C THR A 2 -5.69 -21.09 14.73
N SER A 3 -5.04 -20.76 13.62
CA SER A 3 -5.55 -19.87 12.58
C SER A 3 -5.92 -20.68 11.34
N SER A 4 -7.05 -20.35 10.73
CA SER A 4 -7.57 -20.98 9.51
C SER A 4 -7.83 -19.92 8.45
N LYS A 5 -7.62 -20.28 7.19
CA LYS A 5 -7.97 -19.47 6.02
C LYS A 5 -8.72 -20.37 5.03
N ILE A 6 -9.86 -19.92 4.54
CA ILE A 6 -10.64 -20.61 3.50
C ILE A 6 -10.59 -19.76 2.23
N TRP A 7 -10.35 -20.42 1.10
CA TRP A 7 -10.20 -19.80 -0.20
C TRP A 7 -11.29 -20.26 -1.15
N ASP A 8 -11.73 -19.38 -2.04
CA ASP A 8 -12.55 -19.75 -3.19
C ASP A 8 -11.70 -20.49 -4.25
N TYR A 9 -12.37 -21.13 -5.21
CA TYR A 9 -11.73 -21.84 -6.32
C TYR A 9 -10.83 -20.93 -7.21
N GLY A 10 -10.97 -19.60 -7.09
CA GLY A 10 -10.17 -18.58 -7.79
C GLY A 10 -9.16 -17.84 -6.91
N TYR A 11 -8.59 -18.47 -5.88
CA TYR A 11 -7.55 -17.90 -4.99
C TYR A 11 -7.95 -16.69 -4.12
N ARG A 12 -9.22 -16.28 -4.11
CA ARG A 12 -9.73 -15.20 -3.25
C ARG A 12 -9.97 -15.67 -1.82
N LEU A 13 -9.61 -14.83 -0.83
CA LEU A 13 -9.78 -15.16 0.58
C LEU A 13 -11.26 -15.08 0.95
N ARG A 14 -11.88 -16.20 1.28
CA ARG A 14 -13.30 -16.25 1.67
C ARG A 14 -13.49 -16.01 3.16
N SER A 15 -12.63 -16.59 3.99
CA SER A 15 -12.69 -16.35 5.43
C SER A 15 -11.38 -16.56 6.14
N THR A 16 -11.24 -15.90 7.29
CA THR A 16 -10.20 -16.18 8.28
C THR A 16 -10.85 -16.48 9.63
N GLY A 17 -10.21 -17.31 10.44
CA GLY A 17 -10.67 -17.63 11.78
C GLY A 17 -9.52 -17.99 12.70
N SER A 18 -9.50 -17.40 13.90
CA SER A 18 -8.45 -17.61 14.90
C SER A 18 -9.06 -17.94 16.27
N GLY A 19 -8.66 -19.06 16.86
CA GLY A 19 -9.19 -19.59 18.13
C GLY A 19 -8.13 -20.19 19.05
N LEU A 20 -8.51 -20.46 20.31
CA LEU A 20 -7.63 -21.01 21.35
C LEU A 20 -7.40 -22.52 21.25
N GLY A 21 -7.96 -23.20 20.24
CA GLY A 21 -7.80 -24.63 19.98
C GLY A 21 -8.45 -25.04 18.65
N SER A 22 -8.33 -26.31 18.29
CA SER A 22 -8.82 -26.85 17.00
C SER A 22 -10.34 -27.09 16.93
N SER A 23 -11.04 -27.07 18.07
CA SER A 23 -12.47 -27.43 18.17
C SER A 23 -13.38 -26.39 18.85
N GLY A 24 -12.85 -25.24 19.26
CA GLY A 24 -13.63 -24.14 19.86
C GLY A 24 -14.07 -23.08 18.83
N PRO A 25 -15.11 -22.28 19.12
CA PRO A 25 -15.49 -21.16 18.25
C PRO A 25 -14.31 -20.18 18.13
N ALA A 26 -14.12 -19.64 16.92
CA ALA A 26 -13.08 -18.66 16.67
C ALA A 26 -13.35 -17.39 17.49
N LEU A 27 -12.33 -16.89 18.20
CA LEU A 27 -12.40 -15.64 18.95
C LEU A 27 -12.43 -14.42 18.03
N TRP A 28 -11.79 -14.56 16.87
CA TRP A 28 -11.87 -13.64 15.74
C TRP A 28 -12.17 -14.44 14.50
N SER A 29 -13.14 -13.99 13.72
CA SER A 29 -13.44 -14.53 12.40
C SER A 29 -13.86 -13.41 11.48
N PHE A 30 -13.53 -13.59 10.22
CA PHE A 30 -13.89 -12.68 9.15
C PHE A 30 -14.40 -13.49 7.96
N GLU A 31 -15.55 -13.12 7.42
CA GLU A 31 -16.09 -13.66 6.17
C GLU A 31 -16.13 -12.52 5.14
N TYR A 32 -15.59 -12.77 3.95
CA TYR A 32 -15.43 -11.75 2.91
C TYR A 32 -16.35 -12.04 1.73
N GLU A 33 -16.97 -10.98 1.22
CA GLU A 33 -17.71 -10.99 -0.03
C GLU A 33 -17.05 -10.02 -1.02
N TYR A 34 -17.17 -10.33 -2.31
CA TYR A 34 -16.51 -9.61 -3.39
C TYR A 34 -17.51 -9.28 -4.49
N ASP A 35 -17.26 -8.20 -5.23
CA ASP A 35 -17.97 -7.90 -6.47
C ASP A 35 -17.38 -8.68 -7.68
N ASN A 36 -17.96 -8.44 -8.86
CA ASN A 36 -17.57 -9.10 -10.11
C ASN A 36 -16.17 -8.70 -10.61
N VAL A 37 -15.58 -7.63 -10.06
CA VAL A 37 -14.21 -7.20 -10.37
C VAL A 37 -13.25 -7.48 -9.20
N GLU A 38 -13.62 -8.42 -8.33
CA GLU A 38 -12.83 -8.95 -7.22
C GLU A 38 -12.49 -7.94 -6.11
N ARG A 39 -13.24 -6.86 -5.99
CA ARG A 39 -13.11 -5.92 -4.87
C ARG A 39 -13.96 -6.40 -3.70
N ARG A 40 -13.41 -6.35 -2.49
CA ARG A 40 -14.13 -6.73 -1.27
C ARG A 40 -15.28 -5.76 -1.00
N THR A 41 -16.51 -6.22 -1.10
CA THR A 41 -17.70 -5.43 -0.79
C THR A 41 -18.14 -5.59 0.66
N ARG A 42 -17.76 -6.69 1.31
CA ARG A 42 -18.16 -6.96 2.70
C ARG A 42 -17.10 -7.69 3.49
N ALA A 43 -16.98 -7.36 4.78
CA ALA A 43 -16.23 -8.12 5.78
C ALA A 43 -17.09 -8.30 7.04
N LYS A 44 -17.62 -9.51 7.25
CA LYS A 44 -18.44 -9.86 8.43
C LYS A 44 -17.55 -10.39 9.56
N LEU A 45 -17.74 -9.88 10.78
CA LEU A 45 -16.93 -10.17 11.96
C LEU A 45 -17.55 -11.29 12.82
N ALA A 46 -16.78 -11.75 13.82
CA ALA A 46 -17.20 -12.76 14.80
C ALA A 46 -18.47 -12.39 15.59
N ASP A 47 -18.72 -11.10 15.83
CA ASP A 47 -19.93 -10.60 16.50
C ASP A 47 -21.14 -10.51 15.57
N SER A 48 -21.02 -11.03 14.34
CA SER A 48 -22.01 -10.94 13.24
C SER A 48 -22.27 -9.51 12.74
N SER A 49 -21.57 -8.49 13.24
CA SER A 49 -21.51 -7.19 12.57
C SER A 49 -20.72 -7.29 11.27
N ALA A 50 -20.87 -6.34 10.36
CA ALA A 50 -20.15 -6.34 9.10
C ALA A 50 -19.75 -4.94 8.66
N TRP A 51 -18.59 -4.84 8.03
CA TRP A 51 -18.23 -3.70 7.19
C TRP A 51 -18.77 -3.89 5.79
N ASN A 52 -19.46 -2.88 5.28
CA ASN A 52 -19.89 -2.78 3.89
C ASN A 52 -19.07 -1.68 3.20
N TYR A 53 -18.42 -2.05 2.09
CA TYR A 53 -17.57 -1.15 1.30
C TYR A 53 -18.22 -0.82 -0.03
N GLN A 54 -18.05 0.42 -0.49
CA GLN A 54 -18.40 0.85 -1.83
C GLN A 54 -17.21 1.51 -2.50
N TYR A 55 -17.19 1.41 -3.83
CA TYR A 55 -16.10 1.89 -4.66
C TYR A 55 -16.62 2.75 -5.79
N ASP A 56 -15.79 3.67 -6.28
CA ASP A 56 -16.04 4.37 -7.53
C ASP A 56 -15.61 3.55 -8.77
N ASP A 57 -15.65 4.20 -9.93
CA ASP A 57 -15.23 3.67 -11.23
C ASP A 57 -13.71 3.50 -11.36
N ARG A 58 -12.92 4.11 -10.47
CA ARG A 58 -11.45 4.02 -10.38
C ARG A 58 -10.99 3.04 -9.29
N ASN A 59 -11.90 2.25 -8.72
CA ASN A 59 -11.67 1.30 -7.63
C ASN A 59 -11.31 1.94 -6.28
N GLN A 60 -11.51 3.25 -6.12
CA GLN A 60 -11.24 3.96 -4.87
C GLN A 60 -12.39 3.73 -3.89
N VAL A 61 -12.08 3.51 -2.61
CA VAL A 61 -13.09 3.32 -1.57
C VAL A 61 -13.80 4.65 -1.34
N VAL A 62 -15.10 4.72 -1.65
CA VAL A 62 -15.92 5.91 -1.41
C VAL A 62 -16.75 5.82 -0.13
N SER A 63 -16.95 4.61 0.39
CA SER A 63 -17.70 4.39 1.62
C SER A 63 -17.26 3.12 2.34
N GLY A 64 -17.21 3.17 3.67
CA GLY A 64 -17.02 2.04 4.56
C GLY A 64 -17.96 2.18 5.75
N LYS A 65 -18.97 1.30 5.85
CA LYS A 65 -20.06 1.42 6.81
C LYS A 65 -20.20 0.17 7.66
N ARG A 66 -20.05 0.28 8.98
CA ARG A 66 -20.27 -0.84 9.90
C ARG A 66 -21.74 -0.98 10.22
N VAL A 67 -22.28 -2.19 10.08
CA VAL A 67 -23.68 -2.54 10.40
C VAL A 67 -23.74 -3.71 11.36
N TRP A 68 -24.80 -3.76 12.18
CA TRP A 68 -25.13 -4.91 13.00
C TRP A 68 -25.70 -6.07 12.18
N TRP A 69 -25.92 -7.22 12.81
CA TRP A 69 -26.50 -8.41 12.18
C TRP A 69 -27.90 -8.20 11.60
N ASP A 70 -28.65 -7.21 12.11
CA ASP A 70 -29.97 -6.78 11.62
C ASP A 70 -29.88 -5.64 10.59
N THR A 71 -28.70 -5.39 10.03
CA THR A 71 -28.39 -4.35 9.02
C THR A 71 -28.46 -2.89 9.50
N THR A 72 -28.85 -2.66 10.76
CA THR A 72 -28.85 -1.30 11.31
C THR A 72 -27.42 -0.78 11.49
N PRO A 73 -27.16 0.53 11.28
CA PRO A 73 -25.82 1.10 11.43
C PRO A 73 -25.26 0.96 12.85
N VAL A 74 -23.95 0.76 12.94
CA VAL A 74 -23.20 0.93 14.19
C VAL A 74 -22.86 2.41 14.32
N ALA A 75 -23.40 3.07 15.34
CA ALA A 75 -23.12 4.47 15.62
C ALA A 75 -21.59 4.72 15.68
N GLY A 76 -21.13 5.90 15.29
CA GLY A 76 -19.72 6.28 15.31
C GLY A 76 -18.81 5.55 14.32
N GLN A 77 -19.33 4.64 13.47
CA GLN A 77 -18.51 3.78 12.60
C GLN A 77 -18.92 3.80 11.11
N GLN A 78 -19.37 4.95 10.62
CA GLN A 78 -19.63 5.19 9.20
C GLN A 78 -18.55 6.11 8.62
N PHE A 79 -18.08 5.79 7.42
CA PHE A 79 -17.02 6.52 6.73
C PHE A 79 -17.42 6.74 5.28
N GLU A 80 -17.27 7.98 4.80
CA GLU A 80 -17.47 8.35 3.40
C GLU A 80 -16.31 9.22 2.93
N TYR A 81 -16.00 9.09 1.64
CA TYR A 81 -14.81 9.67 1.04
C TYR A 81 -15.11 10.24 -0.33
N SER A 82 -14.45 11.34 -0.67
CA SER A 82 -14.50 11.91 -2.00
C SER A 82 -13.11 12.25 -2.50
N TYR A 83 -12.95 12.15 -3.81
CA TYR A 83 -11.69 12.32 -4.51
C TYR A 83 -11.83 13.29 -5.68
N ASP A 84 -10.72 13.91 -6.07
CA ASP A 84 -10.60 14.58 -7.36
C ASP A 84 -10.23 13.55 -8.47
N PRO A 85 -10.16 13.94 -9.76
CA PRO A 85 -9.88 13.01 -10.85
C PRO A 85 -8.52 12.28 -10.78
N ILE A 86 -7.54 12.80 -10.02
CA ILE A 86 -6.22 12.17 -9.84
C ILE A 86 -6.14 11.37 -8.52
N GLY A 87 -7.19 11.40 -7.70
CA GLY A 87 -7.29 10.61 -6.47
C GLY A 87 -6.85 11.34 -5.21
N ASN A 88 -6.68 12.67 -5.23
CA ASN A 88 -6.49 13.41 -3.98
C ASN A 88 -7.78 13.42 -3.18
N ARG A 89 -7.67 13.26 -1.86
CA ARG A 89 -8.82 13.40 -0.96
C ARG A 89 -9.34 14.84 -1.05
N THR A 90 -10.64 15.00 -1.30
CA THR A 90 -11.33 16.32 -1.29
C THR A 90 -12.23 16.48 -0.08
N SER A 91 -12.83 15.38 0.39
CA SER A 91 -13.56 15.35 1.66
C SER A 91 -13.54 13.97 2.31
N THR A 92 -13.73 13.97 3.63
CA THR A 92 -14.08 12.78 4.41
C THR A 92 -15.32 13.10 5.24
N LYS A 93 -16.18 12.12 5.46
CA LYS A 93 -17.23 12.20 6.48
C LYS A 93 -17.13 10.98 7.38
N VAL A 94 -17.12 11.19 8.69
CA VAL A 94 -16.86 10.12 9.66
C VAL A 94 -17.94 10.02 10.75
N GLY A 95 -18.00 8.83 11.36
CA GLY A 95 -18.86 8.31 12.44
C GLY A 95 -20.36 8.27 12.16
N GLY A 96 -21.17 9.20 12.66
CA GLY A 96 -22.62 9.18 12.48
C GLY A 96 -23.40 8.54 13.62
N ASP A 97 -24.70 8.79 13.70
CA ASP A 97 -25.56 8.36 14.81
C ASP A 97 -26.07 6.92 14.66
N GLY A 98 -26.99 6.50 15.54
CA GLY A 98 -27.60 5.17 15.50
C GLY A 98 -28.43 4.86 14.24
N ASN A 99 -28.72 5.87 13.41
CA ASN A 99 -29.37 5.72 12.11
C ASN A 99 -28.37 5.80 10.95
N GLY A 100 -27.06 5.93 11.25
CA GLY A 100 -26.01 6.08 10.25
C GLY A 100 -26.06 7.41 9.50
N VAL A 101 -26.69 8.44 10.08
CA VAL A 101 -26.73 9.80 9.54
C VAL A 101 -25.90 10.75 10.41
N ASN A 102 -25.91 12.06 10.14
CA ASN A 102 -25.16 13.07 10.90
C ASN A 102 -23.63 12.84 10.93
N LEU A 103 -23.07 12.33 9.83
CA LEU A 103 -21.62 12.20 9.68
C LEU A 103 -20.97 13.59 9.67
N ARG A 104 -19.79 13.69 10.29
CA ARG A 104 -19.06 14.95 10.40
C ARG A 104 -18.04 15.06 9.28
N MET A 105 -18.11 16.17 8.56
CA MET A 105 -17.35 16.38 7.34
C MET A 105 -16.06 17.14 7.59
N ALA A 106 -14.96 16.65 7.03
CA ALA A 106 -13.69 17.34 6.89
C ALA A 106 -13.43 17.58 5.40
N ASN A 107 -13.21 18.84 5.01
CA ASN A 107 -12.84 19.20 3.64
C ASN A 107 -11.32 19.35 3.54
N TYR A 108 -10.77 18.98 2.39
CA TYR A 108 -9.34 19.01 2.12
C TYR A 108 -9.05 19.95 0.96
N THR A 109 -7.98 20.73 1.08
CA THR A 109 -7.44 21.53 -0.02
C THR A 109 -6.11 20.93 -0.44
N ASN A 110 -5.93 20.71 -1.74
CA ASN A 110 -4.70 20.21 -2.32
C ASN A 110 -4.12 21.25 -3.28
N ASN A 111 -2.79 21.34 -3.37
CA ASN A 111 -2.13 22.16 -4.38
C ASN A 111 -1.92 21.38 -5.70
N ALA A 112 -1.33 22.04 -6.70
CA ALA A 112 -1.05 21.43 -8.00
C ALA A 112 -0.03 20.27 -7.96
N LEU A 113 0.71 20.12 -6.86
CA LEU A 113 1.65 19.04 -6.61
C LEU A 113 1.02 17.87 -5.85
N ASN A 114 -0.32 17.85 -5.72
CA ASN A 114 -1.07 16.83 -4.99
C ASN A 114 -0.81 16.79 -3.47
N GLN A 115 -0.17 17.82 -2.92
CA GLN A 115 0.07 17.96 -1.48
C GLN A 115 -1.17 18.53 -0.81
N ILE A 116 -1.53 18.01 0.37
CA ILE A 116 -2.58 18.64 1.18
C ILE A 116 -1.99 19.95 1.70
N THR A 117 -2.71 21.06 1.55
CA THR A 117 -2.33 22.36 2.12
C THR A 117 -3.24 22.77 3.26
N GLY A 118 -4.41 22.14 3.37
CA GLY A 118 -5.40 22.47 4.38
C GLY A 118 -6.41 21.36 4.61
N ARG A 119 -6.93 21.32 5.84
CA ARG A 119 -8.01 20.42 6.25
C ARG A 119 -8.94 21.10 7.25
N GLY A 120 -10.25 21.00 7.02
CA GLY A 120 -11.26 21.31 8.04
C GLY A 120 -11.39 20.18 9.06
N VAL A 121 -11.48 20.49 10.35
CA VAL A 121 -11.59 19.50 11.42
C VAL A 121 -12.86 19.75 12.24
N PRO A 122 -13.84 18.83 12.25
CA PRO A 122 -15.06 18.98 13.03
C PRO A 122 -14.78 19.14 14.52
N GLY A 123 -15.52 20.03 15.18
CA GLY A 123 -15.50 20.21 16.64
C GLY A 123 -16.24 19.10 17.40
N TYR A 124 -16.01 17.84 17.01
CA TYR A 124 -16.66 16.67 17.60
C TYR A 124 -15.75 15.46 17.58
N VAL A 125 -15.92 14.59 18.57
CA VAL A 125 -15.19 13.33 18.74
C VAL A 125 -16.18 12.21 19.00
N ASP A 126 -15.98 11.05 18.37
CA ASP A 126 -16.67 9.83 18.75
C ASP A 126 -15.96 9.19 19.94
N VAL A 127 -16.68 9.01 21.04
CA VAL A 127 -16.25 8.19 22.15
C VAL A 127 -16.97 6.86 22.05
N ILE A 128 -16.24 5.85 21.61
CA ILE A 128 -16.74 4.49 21.39
C ILE A 128 -16.14 3.57 22.45
N GLY A 129 -16.95 2.68 23.00
CA GLY A 129 -16.46 1.68 23.92
C GLY A 129 -17.39 0.50 24.12
N ALA A 130 -16.95 -0.40 25.00
CA ALA A 130 -17.74 -1.52 25.46
C ALA A 130 -17.86 -1.48 26.99
N ALA A 131 -19.04 -1.78 27.49
CA ALA A 131 -19.37 -1.92 28.91
C ALA A 131 -20.22 -3.17 29.09
N THR A 132 -20.19 -3.81 30.26
CA THR A 132 -21.01 -5.01 30.52
C THR A 132 -22.48 -4.76 30.18
N ALA A 133 -23.13 -5.71 29.49
CA ALA A 133 -24.52 -5.56 29.05
C ALA A 133 -25.49 -5.25 30.21
N SER A 134 -25.23 -5.80 31.40
CA SER A 134 -26.02 -5.57 32.62
C SER A 134 -25.77 -4.25 33.33
N ALA A 135 -24.80 -3.42 32.89
CA ALA A 135 -24.56 -2.12 33.52
C ALA A 135 -25.83 -1.25 33.45
N THR A 136 -26.16 -0.54 34.52
CA THR A 136 -27.38 0.27 34.60
C THR A 136 -27.20 1.65 33.99
N ASN A 137 -25.97 2.19 33.99
CA ASN A 137 -25.65 3.48 33.40
C ASN A 137 -24.27 3.46 32.72
N VAL A 138 -24.16 4.17 31.60
CA VAL A 138 -22.89 4.45 30.92
C VAL A 138 -22.91 5.92 30.52
N SER A 139 -21.91 6.67 30.96
CA SER A 139 -21.78 8.09 30.68
C SER A 139 -20.37 8.47 30.28
N VAL A 140 -20.25 9.50 29.47
CA VAL A 140 -19.00 10.12 29.04
C VAL A 140 -19.03 11.58 29.46
N ASN A 141 -18.03 12.02 30.23
CA ASN A 141 -17.97 13.36 30.83
C ASN A 141 -19.25 13.72 31.61
N GLY A 142 -19.80 12.74 32.34
CA GLY A 142 -21.03 12.88 33.12
C GLY A 142 -22.33 12.91 32.29
N GLN A 143 -22.25 12.87 30.95
CA GLN A 143 -23.41 12.83 30.07
C GLN A 143 -23.73 11.39 29.66
N PRO A 144 -24.99 10.95 29.65
CA PRO A 144 -25.36 9.62 29.17
C PRO A 144 -24.86 9.37 27.74
N ALA A 145 -24.46 8.12 27.46
CA ALA A 145 -24.15 7.69 26.10
C ALA A 145 -25.37 7.90 25.19
N ASP A 146 -25.11 8.38 23.95
CA ASP A 146 -26.18 8.69 22.99
C ASP A 146 -26.77 7.42 22.37
N CYS A 147 -25.94 6.37 22.25
CA CYS A 147 -26.38 5.05 21.82
C CYS A 147 -25.80 3.98 22.74
N ARG A 148 -26.63 2.98 23.05
CA ARG A 148 -26.20 1.78 23.76
C ARG A 148 -26.90 0.55 23.17
N ARG A 149 -26.11 -0.49 22.87
CA ARG A 149 -26.62 -1.75 22.33
C ARG A 149 -25.78 -2.92 22.84
N ILE A 150 -26.40 -3.77 23.68
CA ILE A 150 -25.71 -4.86 24.38
C ILE A 150 -24.52 -4.29 25.17
N GLU A 151 -23.29 -4.62 24.78
CA GLU A 151 -22.09 -4.10 25.42
C GLU A 151 -21.60 -2.80 24.78
N TYR A 152 -21.97 -2.55 23.52
CA TYR A 152 -21.50 -1.39 22.77
C TYR A 152 -22.15 -0.10 23.29
N TYR A 153 -21.35 0.95 23.42
CA TYR A 153 -21.85 2.31 23.63
C TYR A 153 -21.10 3.32 22.75
N TRP A 154 -21.80 4.41 22.44
CA TRP A 154 -21.27 5.54 21.70
C TRP A 154 -21.77 6.85 22.29
N LYS A 155 -20.88 7.84 22.33
CA LYS A 155 -21.19 9.24 22.64
C LYS A 155 -20.55 10.13 21.60
N GLN A 156 -21.30 11.09 21.08
CA GLN A 156 -20.73 12.25 20.40
C GLN A 156 -20.36 13.30 21.43
N LEU A 157 -19.07 13.62 21.54
CA LEU A 157 -18.58 14.69 22.40
C LEU A 157 -18.29 15.93 21.56
N ALA A 158 -18.94 17.05 21.88
CA ALA A 158 -18.64 18.35 21.27
C ALA A 158 -17.33 18.92 21.85
N VAL A 159 -16.49 19.49 20.99
CA VAL A 159 -15.18 20.05 21.31
C VAL A 159 -15.02 21.41 20.65
N SER A 160 -14.72 22.43 21.44
CA SER A 160 -14.56 23.81 20.97
C SER A 160 -13.17 24.06 20.38
N ASN A 161 -12.88 23.50 19.21
CA ASN A 161 -11.58 23.61 18.52
C ASN A 161 -11.44 24.83 17.58
N GLY A 162 -12.33 25.83 17.71
CA GLY A 162 -12.34 26.99 16.80
C GLY A 162 -11.11 27.89 16.92
N SER A 163 -10.51 27.99 18.10
CA SER A 163 -9.36 28.88 18.38
C SER A 163 -8.00 28.20 18.26
N GLY A 164 -7.96 26.89 18.01
CA GLY A 164 -6.73 26.10 17.99
C GLY A 164 -6.96 24.64 18.38
N PRO A 165 -5.88 23.84 18.46
CA PRO A 165 -5.96 22.46 18.92
C PRO A 165 -6.42 22.39 20.39
N VAL A 166 -7.14 21.33 20.74
CA VAL A 166 -7.68 21.09 22.09
C VAL A 166 -7.20 19.74 22.60
N TRP A 167 -6.61 19.72 23.79
CA TRP A 167 -6.33 18.51 24.53
C TRP A 167 -7.57 18.10 25.33
N GLN A 168 -8.44 17.29 24.73
CA GLN A 168 -9.75 16.97 25.28
C GLN A 168 -9.68 15.83 26.29
N GLY A 169 -10.00 16.11 27.54
CA GLY A 169 -10.21 15.09 28.58
C GLY A 169 -11.50 14.30 28.34
N VAL A 170 -11.42 12.98 28.42
CA VAL A 170 -12.56 12.07 28.26
C VAL A 170 -12.61 11.12 29.44
N THR A 171 -13.69 11.21 30.21
CA THR A 171 -13.97 10.39 31.37
C THR A 171 -15.15 9.48 31.08
N ASN A 172 -14.88 8.20 30.91
CA ASN A 172 -15.88 7.15 30.75
C ASN A 172 -16.25 6.59 32.12
N SER A 173 -17.54 6.57 32.46
CA SER A 173 -18.06 6.03 33.71
C SER A 173 -19.13 4.99 33.44
N VAL A 174 -19.02 3.83 34.11
CA VAL A 174 -19.94 2.70 33.98
C VAL A 174 -20.42 2.32 35.37
N THR A 175 -21.75 2.24 35.57
CA THR A 175 -22.36 1.85 36.85
C THR A 175 -22.99 0.46 36.74
N LEU A 176 -22.67 -0.43 37.67
CA LEU A 176 -23.28 -1.75 37.84
C LEU A 176 -23.63 -1.96 39.31
N SER A 177 -24.89 -2.25 39.62
CA SER A 177 -25.36 -2.58 40.98
C SER A 177 -24.86 -1.62 42.06
N ASN A 178 -24.94 -0.31 41.79
CA ASN A 178 -24.51 0.81 42.64
C ASN A 178 -23.00 1.06 42.76
N GLN A 179 -22.15 0.31 42.05
CA GLN A 179 -20.72 0.62 41.93
C GLN A 179 -20.45 1.30 40.59
N THR A 180 -19.65 2.38 40.60
CA THR A 180 -19.24 3.08 39.39
C THR A 180 -17.74 2.94 39.19
N ALA A 181 -17.35 2.40 38.03
CA ALA A 181 -15.98 2.39 37.56
C ALA A 181 -15.79 3.54 36.57
N THR A 182 -14.65 4.23 36.69
CA THR A 182 -14.34 5.39 35.84
C THR A 182 -12.94 5.25 35.25
N VAL A 183 -12.80 5.57 33.97
CA VAL A 183 -11.52 5.65 33.26
C VAL A 183 -11.43 7.00 32.58
N THR A 184 -10.38 7.75 32.87
CA THR A 184 -10.09 9.04 32.23
C THR A 184 -8.90 8.90 31.29
N GLY A 185 -9.06 9.41 30.09
CA GLY A 185 -8.00 9.56 29.09
C GLY A 185 -8.08 10.94 28.43
N TRP A 186 -7.19 11.16 27.46
CA TRP A 186 -7.11 12.41 26.73
C TRP A 186 -6.99 12.13 25.24
N LEU A 187 -7.53 13.03 24.43
CA LEU A 187 -7.47 12.99 22.98
C LEU A 187 -7.08 14.36 22.44
N LEU A 188 -6.17 14.39 21.47
CA LEU A 188 -5.87 15.61 20.72
C LEU A 188 -6.92 15.82 19.62
N VAL A 189 -7.59 16.96 19.66
CA VAL A 189 -8.45 17.44 18.57
C VAL A 189 -7.74 18.62 17.90
N PRO A 190 -7.33 18.51 16.63
CA PRO A 190 -6.72 19.63 15.90
C PRO A 190 -7.65 20.84 15.81
N GLY A 191 -7.09 22.02 15.54
CA GLY A 191 -7.88 23.23 15.30
C GLY A 191 -8.83 23.07 14.11
N ALA A 192 -9.96 23.79 14.14
CA ALA A 192 -11.03 23.66 13.15
C ALA A 192 -10.56 23.87 11.70
N GLY A 193 -9.53 24.70 11.51
CA GLY A 193 -8.74 24.75 10.29
C GLY A 193 -7.30 24.34 10.57
N GLN A 194 -6.85 23.28 9.91
CA GLN A 194 -5.47 22.83 9.94
C GLN A 194 -4.81 23.21 8.61
N THR A 195 -3.60 23.76 8.67
CA THR A 195 -2.78 24.08 7.50
C THR A 195 -1.55 23.18 7.45
N PHE A 196 -1.12 22.84 6.25
CA PHE A 196 -0.01 21.92 6.03
C PHE A 196 1.03 22.57 5.12
N SER A 197 2.28 22.55 5.55
CA SER A 197 3.42 23.09 4.78
C SER A 197 4.36 21.97 4.37
N HIS A 198 4.98 22.11 3.21
CA HIS A 198 5.88 21.12 2.64
C HIS A 198 7.21 21.77 2.26
N ASP A 199 8.30 20.99 2.25
CA ASP A 199 9.56 21.42 1.65
C ASP A 199 9.53 21.27 0.11
N ALA A 200 10.65 21.59 -0.55
CA ALA A 200 10.77 21.53 -2.01
C ALA A 200 10.70 20.09 -2.57
N ASP A 201 11.10 19.10 -1.76
CA ASP A 201 11.07 17.67 -2.12
C ASP A 201 9.67 17.06 -1.89
N GLY A 202 8.80 17.80 -1.21
CA GLY A 202 7.41 17.47 -0.98
C GLY A 202 7.17 16.69 0.31
N ASN A 203 8.07 16.78 1.28
CA ASN A 203 7.86 16.24 2.62
C ASN A 203 7.09 17.23 3.49
N LEU A 204 6.18 16.73 4.31
CA LEU A 204 5.44 17.54 5.28
C LEU A 204 6.41 18.13 6.32
N THR A 205 6.39 19.45 6.50
CA THR A 205 7.25 20.17 7.46
C THR A 205 6.46 20.74 8.65
N ASN A 206 5.15 20.94 8.50
CA ASN A 206 4.30 21.51 9.54
C ASN A 206 2.83 21.11 9.32
N ASP A 207 2.11 20.74 10.38
CA ASP A 207 0.66 20.46 10.35
C ASP A 207 -0.14 21.28 11.38
N THR A 208 0.39 22.41 11.86
CA THR A 208 -0.09 23.24 13.00
C THR A 208 0.02 22.63 14.39
N ILE A 209 0.26 21.33 14.52
CA ILE A 209 0.50 20.65 15.79
C ILE A 209 1.98 20.27 15.91
N TRP A 210 2.52 19.62 14.90
CA TRP A 210 3.87 19.11 14.79
C TRP A 210 4.68 19.90 13.77
N ALA A 211 5.94 20.14 14.11
CA ALA A 211 7.00 20.44 13.18
C ALA A 211 7.74 19.14 12.83
N TYR A 212 8.15 19.01 11.57
CA TYR A 212 8.80 17.82 11.03
C TYR A 212 10.14 18.23 10.41
N TRP A 213 11.17 17.42 10.65
CA TRP A 213 12.49 17.60 10.04
C TRP A 213 12.90 16.35 9.29
N TRP A 214 13.44 16.57 8.11
CA TRP A 214 13.91 15.54 7.20
C TRP A 214 15.43 15.67 7.04
N ASP A 215 16.10 14.56 6.75
CA ASP A 215 17.50 14.58 6.33
C ASP A 215 17.62 14.71 4.80
N GLY A 216 18.86 14.79 4.29
CA GLY A 216 19.11 14.95 2.86
C GLY A 216 18.74 13.72 2.00
N GLU A 217 18.31 12.62 2.61
CA GLU A 217 17.82 11.41 1.93
C GLU A 217 16.30 11.28 2.05
N ASN A 218 15.59 12.37 2.38
CA ASN A 218 14.14 12.41 2.59
C ASN A 218 13.63 11.45 3.67
N ARG A 219 14.43 11.20 4.73
CA ARG A 219 13.99 10.43 5.90
C ARG A 219 13.65 11.34 7.08
N LEU A 220 12.54 11.05 7.75
CA LEU A 220 12.05 11.83 8.88
C LEU A 220 13.00 11.65 10.07
N LYS A 221 13.79 12.68 10.41
CA LYS A 221 14.78 12.63 11.49
C LYS A 221 14.24 13.10 12.84
N ALA A 222 13.24 13.99 12.85
CA ALA A 222 12.66 14.48 14.09
C ALA A 222 11.23 15.01 13.90
N MET A 223 10.46 14.98 14.98
CA MET A 223 9.17 15.65 15.11
C MET A 223 9.07 16.36 16.45
N GLU A 224 8.44 17.53 16.51
CA GLU A 224 8.25 18.28 17.76
C GLU A 224 6.89 18.96 17.79
N VAL A 225 6.19 18.88 18.93
CA VAL A 225 4.97 19.65 19.15
C VAL A 225 5.29 21.14 19.16
N LEU A 226 4.65 21.89 18.28
CA LEU A 226 4.82 23.32 18.12
C LEU A 226 4.47 24.08 19.40
N ALA A 227 5.21 25.18 19.65
CA ALA A 227 4.96 26.03 20.80
C ALA A 227 3.52 26.60 20.82
N SER A 228 2.92 26.85 19.65
CA SER A 228 1.53 27.28 19.51
C SER A 228 0.53 26.22 19.98
N ALA A 229 0.77 24.95 19.67
CA ALA A 229 -0.06 23.84 20.16
C ALA A 229 0.16 23.61 21.65
N ALA A 230 1.41 23.67 22.13
CA ALA A 230 1.72 23.56 23.55
C ALA A 230 1.12 24.69 24.40
N ALA A 231 0.92 25.89 23.83
CA ALA A 231 0.21 26.98 24.47
C ALA A 231 -1.30 26.71 24.66
N GLN A 232 -1.85 25.70 23.96
CA GLN A 232 -3.21 25.18 24.13
C GLN A 232 -3.21 23.87 24.95
N GLU A 233 -2.27 23.73 25.88
CA GLU A 233 -2.14 22.58 26.81
C GLU A 233 -1.85 21.23 26.16
N VAL A 234 -1.55 21.20 24.86
CA VAL A 234 -1.06 19.98 24.19
C VAL A 234 0.29 19.57 24.80
N PRO A 235 0.47 18.32 25.24
CA PRO A 235 1.73 17.88 25.85
C PRO A 235 2.93 18.13 24.95
N ARG A 236 3.99 18.71 25.51
CA ARG A 236 5.26 18.91 24.79
C ARG A 236 5.96 17.58 24.60
N VAL A 237 6.07 17.14 23.36
CA VAL A 237 6.77 15.92 22.96
C VAL A 237 7.68 16.23 21.79
N ARG A 238 8.88 15.67 21.83
CA ARG A 238 9.81 15.63 20.71
C ARG A 238 10.24 14.19 20.45
N LEU A 239 10.30 13.82 19.18
CA LEU A 239 10.75 12.53 18.71
C LEU A 239 12.01 12.71 17.87
N GLU A 240 12.96 11.81 18.03
CA GLU A 240 14.17 11.77 17.19
C GLU A 240 14.39 10.35 16.68
N PHE A 241 14.67 10.23 15.38
CA PHE A 241 14.80 8.95 14.69
C PHE A 241 16.21 8.81 14.10
N GLY A 242 16.79 7.62 14.27
CA GLY A 242 18.06 7.25 13.64
C GLY A 242 17.84 6.16 12.60
N TYR A 243 18.59 6.22 11.49
CA TYR A 243 18.51 5.27 10.39
C TYR A 243 19.87 4.65 10.09
N ASP A 244 19.87 3.45 9.50
CA ASP A 244 21.07 2.87 8.89
C ASP A 244 21.25 3.35 7.45
N TRP A 245 22.35 2.91 6.82
CA TRP A 245 22.69 3.22 5.43
C TRP A 245 21.69 2.65 4.41
N GLN A 246 20.86 1.67 4.79
CA GLN A 246 19.79 1.14 3.94
C GLN A 246 18.48 1.91 4.10
N GLY A 247 18.39 2.84 5.06
CA GLY A 247 17.18 3.60 5.37
C GLY A 247 16.26 2.94 6.40
N ARG A 248 16.69 1.85 7.06
CA ARG A 248 15.92 1.23 8.15
C ARG A 248 16.07 2.02 9.43
N ARG A 249 14.98 2.20 10.16
CA ARG A 249 15.00 2.88 11.46
C ARG A 249 15.72 2.06 12.53
N LEU A 250 16.88 2.51 12.97
CA LEU A 250 17.68 1.90 14.03
C LEU A 250 17.32 2.38 15.43
N SER A 251 16.79 3.59 15.57
CA SER A 251 16.44 4.13 16.88
C SER A 251 15.26 5.10 16.85
N LYS A 252 14.56 5.15 17.97
CA LYS A 252 13.54 6.15 18.29
C LYS A 252 13.78 6.66 19.70
N ALA A 253 14.02 7.96 19.84
CA ALA A 253 14.03 8.65 21.13
C ALA A 253 12.71 9.41 21.30
N VAL A 254 12.11 9.28 22.48
CA VAL A 254 10.92 10.03 22.90
C VAL A 254 11.35 10.95 24.04
N LEU A 255 11.22 12.25 23.83
CA LEU A 255 11.63 13.29 24.77
C LEU A 255 10.38 14.06 25.22
N THR A 256 9.99 13.90 26.48
CA THR A 256 8.76 14.52 27.05
C THR A 256 9.03 15.46 28.22
N ASN A 257 10.25 15.44 28.77
CA ASN A 257 10.61 16.20 29.96
C ASN A 257 11.18 17.57 29.57
N TRP A 258 10.29 18.51 29.25
CA TRP A 258 10.65 19.90 28.98
C TRP A 258 10.91 20.68 30.27
N ASN A 259 12.11 21.25 30.42
CA ASN A 259 12.48 22.01 31.62
C ASN A 259 12.42 23.54 31.44
N GLY A 260 11.81 24.04 30.36
CA GLY A 260 11.79 25.46 30.01
C GLY A 260 12.82 25.88 28.96
N SER A 261 13.82 25.04 28.67
CA SER A 261 14.88 25.34 27.69
C SER A 261 15.30 24.14 26.83
N ILE A 262 15.30 22.93 27.40
CA ILE A 262 15.69 21.70 26.69
C ILE A 262 14.69 20.57 26.92
N TYR A 263 14.60 19.68 25.93
CA TYR A 263 13.95 18.39 26.04
C TYR A 263 14.93 17.35 26.61
N LEU A 264 14.51 16.62 27.64
CA LEU A 264 15.26 15.48 28.16
C LEU A 264 14.65 14.17 27.63
N THR A 265 15.52 13.23 27.26
CA THR A 265 15.12 11.91 26.76
C THR A 265 14.46 11.10 27.86
N THR A 266 13.21 10.70 27.61
CA THR A 266 12.42 9.87 28.53
C THR A 266 12.58 8.40 28.16
N ASN A 267 12.51 8.08 26.87
CA ASN A 267 12.67 6.72 26.37
C ASN A 267 13.57 6.72 25.13
N LEU A 268 14.48 5.74 25.05
CA LEU A 268 15.26 5.45 23.86
C LEU A 268 15.09 3.97 23.53
N THR A 269 14.54 3.70 22.36
CA THR A 269 14.38 2.36 21.79
C THR A 269 15.34 2.20 20.63
N ARG A 270 16.08 1.10 20.60
CA ARG A 270 16.93 0.69 19.48
C ARG A 270 16.34 -0.56 18.84
N LEU A 271 16.21 -0.56 17.52
CA LEU A 271 15.68 -1.67 16.75
C LEU A 271 16.83 -2.51 16.21
N VAL A 272 16.72 -3.82 16.38
CA VAL A 272 17.68 -4.80 15.86
C VAL A 272 17.01 -5.54 14.72
N TYR A 273 17.70 -5.61 13.59
CA TYR A 273 17.25 -6.30 12.38
C TYR A 273 18.09 -7.55 12.14
N ASP A 274 17.45 -8.58 11.60
CA ASP A 274 18.16 -9.76 11.10
C ASP A 274 18.59 -9.53 9.65
N LEU A 275 19.90 -9.39 9.46
CA LEU A 275 20.54 -9.21 8.15
C LEU A 275 20.64 -10.50 7.34
N SER A 276 20.39 -11.66 7.94
CA SER A 276 20.45 -12.97 7.26
C SER A 276 19.20 -13.26 6.43
N ALA A 277 18.14 -12.47 6.59
CA ALA A 277 16.95 -12.54 5.76
C ALA A 277 17.27 -12.02 4.35
N VAL A 278 17.55 -12.95 3.43
CA VAL A 278 17.65 -12.66 1.99
C VAL A 278 16.24 -12.43 1.46
N ALA A 279 15.96 -11.25 0.91
CA ALA A 279 14.71 -11.02 0.18
C ALA A 279 14.75 -11.86 -1.10
N PRO A 280 13.66 -12.54 -1.49
CA PRO A 280 13.51 -12.99 -2.85
C PRO A 280 13.40 -11.75 -3.75
N THR A 281 14.53 -11.29 -4.29
CA THR A 281 14.66 -10.50 -5.52
C THR A 281 13.53 -9.47 -5.78
N GLY A 282 13.61 -8.32 -5.11
CA GLY A 282 13.21 -7.06 -5.73
C GLY A 282 14.31 -6.60 -6.69
N GLY A 283 13.98 -6.17 -7.90
CA GLY A 283 14.93 -5.78 -8.95
C GLY A 283 15.83 -4.58 -8.64
N ASP A 284 15.80 -4.05 -7.41
CA ASP A 284 16.62 -2.95 -6.90
C ASP A 284 17.81 -3.42 -6.05
N GLY A 285 17.99 -4.73 -5.82
CA GLY A 285 19.10 -5.27 -5.05
C GLY A 285 19.04 -4.93 -3.54
N GLN A 286 17.92 -4.39 -3.06
CA GLN A 286 17.74 -4.10 -1.63
C GLN A 286 17.33 -5.40 -0.91
N ALA A 287 18.33 -6.07 -0.34
CA ALA A 287 18.21 -7.29 0.43
C ALA A 287 17.22 -7.16 1.60
N GLY A 288 16.69 -8.29 2.06
CA GLY A 288 15.71 -8.38 3.14
C GLY A 288 16.24 -7.90 4.49
N GLY A 289 15.49 -8.20 5.56
CA GLY A 289 15.84 -7.71 6.90
C GLY A 289 15.24 -6.34 7.21
N TRP A 290 14.08 -6.00 6.64
CA TRP A 290 13.26 -4.84 7.01
C TRP A 290 12.37 -5.09 8.23
N ARG A 291 12.45 -6.28 8.81
CA ARG A 291 11.69 -6.69 9.99
C ARG A 291 12.55 -6.58 11.25
N PRO A 292 12.14 -5.78 12.25
CA PRO A 292 12.83 -5.78 13.53
C PRO A 292 12.61 -7.12 14.25
N VAL A 293 13.68 -7.74 14.72
CA VAL A 293 13.66 -8.98 15.51
C VAL A 293 13.75 -8.72 17.01
N ALA A 294 14.25 -7.55 17.40
CA ALA A 294 14.29 -7.14 18.80
C ALA A 294 14.26 -5.63 18.96
N GLU A 295 13.83 -5.20 20.14
CA GLU A 295 13.98 -3.83 20.63
C GLU A 295 14.80 -3.84 21.91
N LEU A 296 15.75 -2.91 21.99
CA LEU A 296 16.61 -2.68 23.15
C LEU A 296 16.34 -1.30 23.74
N ASN A 297 16.51 -1.15 25.04
CA ASN A 297 16.42 0.16 25.70
C ASN A 297 17.73 0.97 25.60
N SER A 298 17.79 2.11 26.30
CA SER A 298 18.95 3.00 26.35
C SER A 298 20.25 2.32 26.80
N ASN A 299 20.15 1.29 27.65
CA ASN A 299 21.27 0.52 28.20
C ASN A 299 21.58 -0.73 27.39
N ASN A 300 21.01 -0.87 26.19
CA ASN A 300 21.08 -2.06 25.33
C ASN A 300 20.49 -3.32 25.96
N ALA A 301 19.65 -3.20 26.99
CA ALA A 301 18.93 -4.34 27.53
C ALA A 301 17.72 -4.67 26.64
N LEU A 302 17.48 -5.96 26.41
CA LEU A 302 16.37 -6.47 25.63
C LEU A 302 15.04 -6.14 26.31
N ILE A 303 14.16 -5.41 25.61
CA ILE A 303 12.80 -5.11 26.09
C ILE A 303 11.74 -5.89 25.32
N ARG A 304 12.02 -6.23 24.06
CA ARG A 304 11.08 -6.96 23.19
C ARG A 304 11.82 -7.83 22.19
N SER A 305 11.27 -9.01 21.91
CA SER A 305 11.71 -9.86 20.80
C SER A 305 10.52 -10.25 19.93
N CYS A 306 10.72 -10.30 18.62
CA CYS A 306 9.68 -10.56 17.62
C CYS A 306 10.00 -11.81 16.82
N GLY A 307 9.06 -12.75 16.77
CA GLY A 307 9.14 -13.94 15.93
C GLY A 307 8.36 -13.74 14.64
N TRP A 308 9.02 -13.93 13.50
CA TRP A 308 8.44 -13.76 12.17
C TRP A 308 8.33 -15.11 11.45
N GLY A 309 7.27 -15.29 10.67
CA GLY A 309 6.99 -16.45 9.84
C GLY A 309 6.57 -16.03 8.43
N LEU A 310 5.84 -16.91 7.75
CA LEU A 310 5.33 -16.65 6.41
C LEU A 310 4.30 -15.51 6.44
N ASP A 311 4.44 -14.57 5.52
CA ASP A 311 3.57 -13.40 5.42
C ASP A 311 2.43 -13.64 4.41
N LEU A 312 1.70 -12.59 4.04
CA LEU A 312 0.56 -12.71 3.12
C LEU A 312 0.90 -13.33 1.75
N SER A 313 2.15 -13.20 1.29
CA SER A 313 2.63 -13.83 0.06
C SER A 313 2.70 -15.36 0.16
N GLY A 314 2.74 -15.91 1.38
CA GLY A 314 3.05 -17.31 1.63
C GLY A 314 4.55 -17.60 1.71
N GLU A 315 5.40 -16.58 1.52
CA GLU A 315 6.84 -16.65 1.69
C GLU A 315 7.30 -15.83 2.91
N ILE A 316 8.58 -15.98 3.24
CA ILE A 316 9.24 -15.08 4.20
C ILE A 316 9.58 -13.78 3.45
N ASP A 317 9.10 -12.63 3.92
CA ASP A 317 9.30 -11.29 3.32
C ASP A 317 8.67 -10.99 1.95
N GLY A 318 7.94 -11.91 1.30
CA GLY A 318 7.32 -11.62 0.00
C GLY A 318 6.27 -10.49 0.03
N ALA A 319 5.68 -10.23 1.19
CA ALA A 319 4.85 -9.05 1.46
C ALA A 319 5.49 -8.16 2.55
N ALA A 320 6.82 -8.14 2.65
CA ALA A 320 7.61 -7.38 3.63
C ALA A 320 7.12 -7.57 5.08
N GLY A 321 6.76 -8.82 5.43
CA GLY A 321 6.33 -9.21 6.78
C GLY A 321 4.86 -8.92 7.10
N ILE A 322 4.08 -8.35 6.18
CA ILE A 322 2.67 -8.05 6.40
C ILE A 322 1.88 -9.35 6.58
N GLY A 323 1.29 -9.56 7.76
CA GLY A 323 0.64 -10.80 8.14
C GLY A 323 1.59 -11.93 8.56
N GLY A 324 2.88 -11.64 8.72
CA GLY A 324 3.93 -12.62 9.04
C GLY A 324 4.47 -12.56 10.48
N LEU A 325 4.12 -11.56 11.29
CA LEU A 325 4.52 -11.52 12.70
C LEU A 325 3.80 -12.61 13.49
N VAL A 326 4.49 -13.60 14.04
CA VAL A 326 3.87 -14.72 14.78
C VAL A 326 3.73 -14.40 16.26
N GLU A 327 4.77 -13.81 16.84
CA GLU A 327 4.89 -13.60 18.28
C GLU A 327 5.58 -12.27 18.58
N VAL A 328 5.07 -11.56 19.59
CA VAL A 328 5.77 -10.47 20.28
C VAL A 328 5.98 -10.91 21.72
N ALA A 329 7.23 -11.10 22.12
CA ALA A 329 7.58 -11.37 23.51
C ALA A 329 8.08 -10.09 24.17
N ASP A 330 7.37 -9.67 25.21
CA ASP A 330 7.69 -8.49 25.99
C ASP A 330 8.41 -8.90 27.29
N HIS A 331 9.60 -8.35 27.50
CA HIS A 331 10.52 -8.77 28.58
C HIS A 331 10.54 -7.80 29.76
N SER A 332 9.99 -6.59 29.61
CA SER A 332 10.11 -5.53 30.61
C SER A 332 8.82 -4.75 30.87
N GLY A 333 7.83 -4.82 29.98
CA GLY A 333 6.54 -4.14 30.10
C GLY A 333 5.47 -5.01 30.76
N TRP A 334 4.24 -4.49 30.74
CA TRP A 334 3.09 -5.14 31.37
C TRP A 334 1.95 -5.37 30.37
N PRO A 335 1.31 -6.55 30.40
CA PRO A 335 1.77 -7.78 31.07
C PRO A 335 2.99 -8.38 30.34
N PRO A 336 4.02 -8.86 31.06
CA PRO A 336 5.17 -9.48 30.42
C PRO A 336 4.80 -10.85 29.81
N GLY A 337 5.65 -11.31 28.92
CA GLY A 337 5.57 -12.63 28.32
C GLY A 337 5.25 -12.60 26.83
N ARG A 338 4.79 -13.74 26.33
CA ARG A 338 4.60 -13.99 24.90
C ARG A 338 3.18 -13.66 24.47
N HIS A 339 3.07 -12.86 23.41
CA HIS A 339 1.82 -12.44 22.80
C HIS A 339 1.78 -12.94 21.36
N PHE A 340 0.87 -13.88 21.09
CA PHE A 340 0.62 -14.41 19.75
C PHE A 340 -0.36 -13.50 19.02
N THR A 341 -0.03 -13.19 17.77
CA THR A 341 -0.78 -12.27 16.92
C THR A 341 -1.97 -12.94 16.26
N VAL A 342 -2.99 -12.13 15.99
CA VAL A 342 -4.18 -12.51 15.24
C VAL A 342 -4.39 -11.50 14.13
N PHE A 343 -4.62 -11.99 12.91
CA PHE A 343 -4.75 -11.17 11.72
C PHE A 343 -6.16 -11.17 11.12
N ASP A 344 -6.53 -10.07 10.47
CA ASP A 344 -7.56 -10.08 9.43
C ASP A 344 -7.01 -10.60 8.09
N GLY A 345 -7.81 -10.48 7.04
CA GLY A 345 -7.48 -10.94 5.70
C GLY A 345 -6.46 -10.08 4.96
N ASN A 346 -6.15 -8.88 5.47
CA ASN A 346 -5.15 -7.95 4.93
C ASN A 346 -3.87 -7.96 5.75
N GLY A 347 -3.73 -8.88 6.71
CA GLY A 347 -2.55 -8.92 7.57
C GLY A 347 -2.49 -7.77 8.56
N ASN A 348 -3.63 -7.12 8.88
CA ASN A 348 -3.70 -6.19 10.00
C ASN A 348 -3.82 -6.98 11.30
N ILE A 349 -3.09 -6.58 12.35
CA ILE A 349 -3.21 -7.23 13.66
C ILE A 349 -4.51 -6.78 14.32
N VAL A 350 -5.45 -7.70 14.55
CA VAL A 350 -6.75 -7.42 15.19
C VAL A 350 -6.84 -7.93 16.63
N GLY A 351 -5.84 -8.69 17.07
CA GLY A 351 -5.79 -9.22 18.43
C GLY A 351 -4.43 -9.75 18.82
N LEU A 352 -4.20 -9.79 20.13
CA LEU A 352 -3.06 -10.47 20.75
C LEU A 352 -3.56 -11.37 21.87
N VAL A 353 -2.98 -12.56 21.97
CA VAL A 353 -3.34 -13.56 22.97
C VAL A 353 -2.08 -14.09 23.65
N LYS A 354 -2.12 -14.21 24.97
CA LYS A 354 -1.04 -14.79 25.76
C LYS A 354 -1.00 -16.32 25.63
N SER A 355 0.10 -16.92 26.07
CA SER A 355 0.25 -18.39 26.15
C SER A 355 -0.81 -19.07 27.03
N ASP A 356 -1.36 -18.36 28.01
CA ASP A 356 -2.45 -18.81 28.89
C ASP A 356 -3.85 -18.70 28.26
N GLY A 357 -3.96 -18.20 27.02
CA GLY A 357 -5.22 -17.98 26.31
C GLY A 357 -5.91 -16.65 26.61
N THR A 358 -5.36 -15.84 27.51
CA THR A 358 -5.90 -14.51 27.83
C THR A 358 -5.68 -13.55 26.67
N VAL A 359 -6.72 -12.82 26.29
CA VAL A 359 -6.62 -11.75 25.28
C VAL A 359 -5.91 -10.55 25.90
N SER A 360 -4.72 -10.21 25.41
CA SER A 360 -3.93 -9.07 25.89
C SER A 360 -4.17 -7.78 25.11
N ALA A 361 -4.66 -7.89 23.86
CA ALA A 361 -5.06 -6.75 23.05
C ALA A 361 -6.17 -7.11 22.04
N ARG A 362 -6.99 -6.13 21.68
CA ARG A 362 -7.96 -6.14 20.59
C ARG A 362 -7.87 -4.82 19.84
N TYR A 363 -7.83 -4.90 18.51
CA TYR A 363 -7.81 -3.76 17.62
C TYR A 363 -8.95 -3.83 16.61
N GLU A 364 -9.53 -2.69 16.30
CA GLU A 364 -10.48 -2.53 15.20
C GLU A 364 -10.11 -1.25 14.45
N TYR A 365 -10.16 -1.31 13.12
CA TYR A 365 -9.70 -0.23 12.24
C TYR A 365 -10.81 0.24 11.31
N GLY A 366 -10.74 1.52 10.94
CA GLY A 366 -11.46 2.09 9.82
C GLY A 366 -10.88 1.65 8.47
N PRO A 367 -11.53 2.01 7.35
CA PRO A 367 -11.11 1.58 6.01
C PRO A 367 -9.67 1.95 5.63
N PHE A 368 -9.13 3.05 6.18
CA PHE A 368 -7.76 3.52 5.93
C PHE A 368 -6.84 3.29 7.14
N GLY A 369 -7.23 2.45 8.09
CA GLY A 369 -6.39 2.09 9.24
C GLY A 369 -6.57 2.99 10.46
N GLU A 370 -7.57 3.87 10.47
CA GLU A 370 -7.90 4.69 11.63
C GLU A 370 -8.26 3.78 12.82
N PRO A 371 -7.65 3.94 14.01
CA PRO A 371 -7.94 3.07 15.13
C PRO A 371 -9.32 3.42 15.70
N ILE A 372 -10.28 2.49 15.58
CA ILE A 372 -11.62 2.59 16.17
C ILE A 372 -11.63 2.01 17.58
N ARG A 373 -10.82 0.95 17.79
CA ARG A 373 -10.68 0.29 19.08
C ARG A 373 -9.23 -0.06 19.32
N VAL A 374 -8.74 0.28 20.50
CA VAL A 374 -7.44 -0.13 21.03
C VAL A 374 -7.66 -0.50 22.49
N THR A 375 -7.88 -1.79 22.78
CA THR A 375 -8.27 -2.25 24.12
C THR A 375 -7.45 -3.45 24.57
N GLY A 376 -7.14 -3.51 25.87
CA GLY A 376 -6.34 -4.57 26.48
C GLY A 376 -5.05 -4.02 27.08
N ALA A 377 -4.52 -4.73 28.08
CA ALA A 377 -3.38 -4.25 28.87
C ALA A 377 -2.08 -4.08 28.06
N PHE A 378 -1.92 -4.86 26.97
CA PHE A 378 -0.76 -4.76 26.08
C PHE A 378 -1.04 -3.95 24.80
N ALA A 379 -2.26 -3.41 24.63
CA ALA A 379 -2.70 -2.87 23.35
C ALA A 379 -1.88 -1.63 22.91
N ARG A 380 -1.65 -0.69 23.83
CA ARG A 380 -0.85 0.52 23.54
C ARG A 380 0.66 0.24 23.51
N SER A 381 1.12 -0.76 24.26
CA SER A 381 2.53 -1.15 24.34
C SER A 381 3.02 -1.92 23.11
N ASN A 382 2.12 -2.57 22.39
CA ASN A 382 2.45 -3.33 21.19
C ASN A 382 2.74 -2.38 20.00
N PRO A 383 3.94 -2.48 19.40
CA PRO A 383 4.35 -1.59 18.33
C PRO A 383 3.87 -2.03 16.95
N PHE A 384 3.34 -3.23 16.73
CA PHE A 384 2.87 -3.67 15.41
C PHE A 384 1.35 -3.66 15.32
N ARG A 385 0.76 -3.00 14.33
CA ARG A 385 -0.71 -2.85 14.24
C ARG A 385 -1.22 -2.99 12.80
N TRP A 386 -1.62 -1.88 12.20
CA TRP A 386 -2.09 -1.80 10.83
C TRP A 386 -1.01 -2.29 9.86
N SER A 387 -1.39 -3.15 8.92
CA SER A 387 -0.49 -3.85 8.00
C SER A 387 0.68 -4.57 8.68
N THR A 388 0.59 -4.98 9.95
CA THR A 388 1.75 -5.50 10.71
C THR A 388 2.95 -4.53 10.74
N LYS A 389 2.73 -3.24 10.49
CA LYS A 389 3.78 -2.22 10.48
C LYS A 389 3.89 -1.52 11.83
N TYR A 390 5.02 -0.84 12.01
CA TYR A 390 5.38 -0.22 13.27
C TYR A 390 4.53 1.03 13.51
N TRP A 391 3.72 1.03 14.57
CA TRP A 391 2.87 2.13 15.03
C TRP A 391 3.62 2.98 16.04
N ASP A 392 3.78 4.27 15.73
CA ASP A 392 4.30 5.23 16.69
C ASP A 392 3.16 5.79 17.53
N GLU A 393 3.10 5.33 18.78
CA GLU A 393 2.04 5.65 19.73
C GLU A 393 1.94 7.14 20.07
N GLU A 394 3.03 7.89 19.86
CA GLU A 394 3.10 9.31 20.16
C GLU A 394 2.46 10.20 19.07
N THR A 395 2.39 9.72 17.83
CA THR A 395 1.98 10.51 16.65
C THR A 395 0.86 9.88 15.83
N ASP A 396 0.53 8.62 16.11
CA ASP A 396 -0.37 7.78 15.31
C ASP A 396 0.08 7.59 13.86
N LEU A 397 1.38 7.80 13.58
CA LEU A 397 1.99 7.48 12.30
C LEU A 397 2.41 6.01 12.25
N VAL A 398 2.34 5.43 11.05
CA VAL A 398 2.75 4.05 10.80
C VAL A 398 4.01 4.07 9.92
N TYR A 399 5.10 3.51 10.44
CA TYR A 399 6.37 3.40 9.75
C TYR A 399 6.42 2.14 8.88
N TYR A 400 6.51 2.34 7.56
CA TYR A 400 6.54 1.26 6.57
C TYR A 400 7.95 0.84 6.12
N GLY A 401 8.98 1.57 6.54
CA GLY A 401 10.35 1.38 6.06
C GLY A 401 10.86 2.65 5.39
N TYR A 402 10.37 2.94 4.19
CA TYR A 402 10.79 4.14 3.44
C TYR A 402 9.92 5.36 3.72
N ARG A 403 8.66 5.17 4.11
CA ARG A 403 7.71 6.27 4.36
C ARG A 403 6.95 6.10 5.67
N TYR A 404 6.39 7.22 6.12
CA TYR A 404 5.44 7.30 7.22
C TYR A 404 4.03 7.52 6.69
N TYR A 405 3.13 6.60 7.03
CA TYR A 405 1.72 6.66 6.68
C TYR A 405 0.94 7.35 7.80
N SER A 406 0.03 8.26 7.42
CA SER A 406 -0.95 8.84 8.34
C SER A 406 -2.33 8.23 8.07
N PRO A 407 -2.82 7.31 8.93
CA PRO A 407 -4.19 6.80 8.83
C PRO A 407 -5.23 7.91 8.91
N ASN A 408 -4.98 8.92 9.73
CA ASN A 408 -5.88 10.06 9.94
C ASN A 408 -6.04 10.95 8.68
N LEU A 409 -5.03 11.00 7.81
CA LEU A 409 -5.11 11.65 6.49
C LEU A 409 -5.44 10.66 5.36
N GLY A 410 -5.33 9.35 5.62
CA GLY A 410 -5.47 8.30 4.64
C GLY A 410 -4.38 8.32 3.56
N ARG A 411 -3.18 8.83 3.87
CA ARG A 411 -2.11 9.05 2.88
C ARG A 411 -0.69 9.13 3.48
N TRP A 412 0.33 9.12 2.63
CA TRP A 412 1.74 9.32 3.00
C TRP A 412 2.06 10.77 3.34
N ILE A 413 2.94 11.02 4.31
CA ILE A 413 3.37 12.39 4.70
C ILE A 413 4.60 12.88 3.92
N SER A 414 5.22 12.01 3.13
CA SER A 414 6.30 12.33 2.20
C SER A 414 5.97 11.81 0.81
N ARG A 415 6.63 12.39 -0.20
CA ARG A 415 6.51 11.95 -1.59
C ARG A 415 7.10 10.54 -1.76
N ASP A 416 6.55 9.79 -2.71
CA ASP A 416 7.07 8.45 -3.05
C ASP A 416 8.55 8.49 -3.49
N PRO A 417 9.45 7.68 -2.88
CA PRO A 417 10.83 7.58 -3.33
C PRO A 417 11.01 7.08 -4.77
N ILE A 418 10.04 6.33 -5.31
CA ILE A 418 10.06 5.92 -6.72
C ILE A 418 9.32 6.92 -7.63
N GLU A 419 8.90 8.06 -7.08
CA GLU A 419 8.30 9.19 -7.78
C GLU A 419 7.11 8.76 -8.66
N GLU A 420 6.96 9.36 -9.86
CA GLU A 420 5.90 9.02 -10.82
C GLU A 420 6.05 7.62 -11.43
N ARG A 421 7.18 6.93 -11.21
CA ARG A 421 7.33 5.52 -11.66
C ARG A 421 6.41 4.59 -10.91
N GLY A 422 6.07 4.94 -9.66
CA GLY A 422 5.02 4.27 -8.91
C GLY A 422 3.69 4.56 -9.57
N LEU A 423 3.15 5.76 -9.33
CA LEU A 423 1.81 6.15 -9.76
C LEU A 423 1.68 7.68 -9.93
N ARG A 424 0.56 8.10 -10.56
CA ARG A 424 0.26 9.52 -10.84
C ARG A 424 0.07 10.39 -9.59
N ASN A 425 -0.24 9.77 -8.44
CA ASN A 425 -0.37 10.44 -7.14
C ASN A 425 0.63 9.85 -6.15
N ALA A 426 1.76 10.53 -5.98
CA ALA A 426 2.89 10.08 -5.16
C ALA A 426 2.61 10.03 -3.64
N TYR A 427 1.43 10.46 -3.20
CA TYR A 427 1.04 10.45 -1.79
C TYR A 427 -0.09 9.46 -1.49
N ALA A 428 -0.73 8.88 -2.51
CA ALA A 428 -1.88 8.00 -2.31
C ALA A 428 -1.46 6.69 -1.63
N PHE A 429 -2.14 6.33 -0.53
CA PHE A 429 -1.95 5.02 0.09
C PHE A 429 -2.77 3.98 -0.66
N CYS A 430 -2.10 2.96 -1.21
CA CYS A 430 -2.73 1.85 -1.93
C CYS A 430 -3.75 2.31 -2.99
N LEU A 431 -3.49 3.41 -3.72
CA LEU A 431 -4.45 3.99 -4.70
C LEU A 431 -5.86 4.31 -4.15
N ASN A 432 -5.98 4.55 -2.85
CA ASN A 432 -7.26 4.67 -2.15
C ASN A 432 -8.09 3.38 -2.12
N THR A 433 -7.47 2.21 -2.28
CA THR A 433 -8.12 0.89 -2.31
C THR A 433 -7.75 0.04 -1.09
N ALA A 434 -7.51 0.66 0.07
CA ALA A 434 -6.92 0.03 1.26
C ALA A 434 -7.52 -1.35 1.67
N PRO A 435 -8.84 -1.59 1.66
CA PRO A 435 -9.40 -2.92 1.94
C PRO A 435 -8.98 -4.03 0.97
N ASN A 436 -8.55 -3.68 -0.23
CA ASN A 436 -8.10 -4.59 -1.29
C ASN A 436 -6.59 -4.49 -1.54
N GLY A 437 -5.88 -3.70 -0.74
CA GLY A 437 -4.56 -3.22 -1.06
C GLY A 437 -3.53 -3.56 0.00
N VAL A 438 -2.29 -3.79 -0.43
CA VAL A 438 -1.14 -3.91 0.44
C VAL A 438 -0.02 -3.06 -0.16
N ASP A 439 0.59 -2.20 0.67
CA ASP A 439 1.85 -1.54 0.36
C ASP A 439 2.91 -2.16 1.26
N SER A 440 3.89 -2.83 0.66
CA SER A 440 4.80 -3.72 1.38
C SER A 440 5.84 -2.95 2.19
N ASP A 441 6.46 -1.92 1.62
CA ASP A 441 7.60 -1.21 2.22
C ASP A 441 7.47 0.33 2.17
N GLY A 442 6.33 0.81 1.67
CA GLY A 442 6.08 2.21 1.44
C GLY A 442 6.63 2.70 0.10
N ARG A 443 6.81 1.84 -0.92
CA ARG A 443 7.20 2.26 -2.28
C ARG A 443 6.25 1.72 -3.34
N GLU A 444 5.89 0.45 -3.24
CA GLU A 444 5.06 -0.23 -4.25
C GLU A 444 3.78 -0.79 -3.65
N PHE A 445 2.69 -0.60 -4.41
CA PHE A 445 1.36 -1.11 -4.10
C PHE A 445 1.09 -2.39 -4.88
N THR A 446 0.60 -3.42 -4.19
CA THR A 446 0.06 -4.64 -4.83
C THR A 446 -1.40 -4.84 -4.42
N LEU A 447 -2.25 -5.22 -5.38
CA LEU A 447 -3.62 -5.66 -5.08
C LEU A 447 -3.57 -7.00 -4.34
N ALA A 448 -4.36 -7.14 -3.27
CA ALA A 448 -4.34 -8.31 -2.39
C ALA A 448 -4.72 -9.63 -3.11
N SER A 449 -5.46 -9.58 -4.22
CA SER A 449 -5.74 -10.76 -5.06
C SER A 449 -4.52 -11.20 -5.88
N THR A 450 -3.63 -10.27 -6.25
CA THR A 450 -2.40 -10.54 -7.02
C THR A 450 -1.28 -11.13 -6.16
N VAL A 451 -1.22 -10.78 -4.87
CA VAL A 451 -0.19 -11.26 -3.91
C VAL A 451 -0.09 -12.79 -3.84
N LYS A 452 -1.16 -13.54 -4.18
CA LYS A 452 -1.18 -15.01 -4.08
C LYS A 452 -0.92 -15.74 -5.40
N THR A 453 -1.00 -15.04 -6.53
CA THR A 453 -0.63 -15.58 -7.85
C THR A 453 0.85 -15.31 -8.16
N VAL A 454 1.51 -14.48 -7.36
CA VAL A 454 2.81 -13.89 -7.66
C VAL A 454 3.82 -14.26 -6.56
N GLY A 455 4.15 -15.55 -6.49
CA GLY A 455 5.53 -16.00 -6.19
C GLY A 455 6.42 -15.86 -7.44
N VAL A 456 6.17 -14.84 -8.25
CA VAL A 456 6.93 -14.48 -9.44
C VAL A 456 7.14 -12.99 -9.37
N SER A 457 8.19 -12.60 -8.66
CA SER A 457 8.66 -11.22 -8.55
C SER A 457 8.48 -10.46 -9.87
N SER A 458 8.09 -9.18 -9.76
CA SER A 458 8.16 -8.17 -10.80
C SER A 458 9.64 -7.91 -11.17
N GLY A 459 10.27 -8.93 -11.75
CA GLY A 459 11.57 -8.88 -12.39
C GLY A 459 11.35 -9.17 -13.86
N PHE A 460 11.62 -8.18 -14.70
CA PHE A 460 11.78 -8.42 -16.14
C PHE A 460 12.85 -9.52 -16.34
N GLY A 461 12.43 -10.74 -16.66
CA GLY A 461 13.31 -11.80 -17.20
C GLY A 461 13.13 -13.21 -16.66
N GLY A 462 12.35 -14.04 -17.36
CA GLY A 462 12.76 -15.42 -17.71
C GLY A 462 12.44 -16.59 -16.76
N PHE A 463 11.29 -17.24 -16.98
CA PHE A 463 11.16 -18.71 -17.15
C PHE A 463 11.73 -19.67 -16.08
N VAL A 464 11.11 -19.81 -14.89
CA VAL A 464 11.14 -21.09 -14.14
C VAL A 464 9.81 -21.30 -13.38
N GLY A 465 8.81 -21.85 -14.05
CA GLY A 465 7.51 -22.18 -13.44
C GLY A 465 6.82 -23.39 -14.09
N TRP A 466 7.60 -24.29 -14.70
CA TRP A 466 7.09 -25.46 -15.41
C TRP A 466 7.80 -26.74 -14.96
N LEU A 467 7.86 -26.96 -13.65
CA LEU A 467 8.10 -28.27 -13.07
C LEU A 467 7.55 -28.20 -11.63
N LEU A 468 6.66 -29.13 -11.25
CA LEU A 468 6.01 -29.29 -9.92
C LEU A 468 4.51 -28.96 -9.80
N ALA A 469 3.73 -28.96 -10.87
CA ALA A 469 2.28 -29.14 -10.74
C ALA A 469 1.92 -30.65 -10.66
N PRO A 470 1.20 -31.13 -9.62
CA PRO A 470 0.70 -32.50 -9.59
C PRO A 470 -0.26 -32.78 -10.76
N LYS A 471 -0.17 -33.99 -11.32
CA LYS A 471 -0.88 -34.44 -12.53
C LYS A 471 -2.40 -34.29 -12.39
N GLY A 472 -3.05 -33.55 -13.30
CA GLY A 472 -4.50 -33.68 -13.53
C GLY A 472 -5.33 -32.42 -13.81
N MET A 473 -4.78 -31.21 -13.80
CA MET A 473 -5.58 -30.00 -14.06
C MET A 473 -5.57 -29.61 -15.55
N LYS A 474 -6.78 -29.48 -16.13
CA LYS A 474 -7.01 -28.79 -17.40
C LYS A 474 -7.16 -27.30 -17.10
N LEU A 475 -6.31 -26.48 -17.71
CA LEU A 475 -6.35 -25.01 -17.60
C LEU A 475 -7.26 -24.48 -18.70
N GLU A 476 -8.45 -23.98 -18.35
CA GLU A 476 -9.27 -23.17 -19.26
C GLU A 476 -9.34 -21.73 -18.74
N GLY A 477 -8.86 -20.81 -19.57
CA GLY A 477 -9.25 -19.39 -19.55
C GLY A 477 -8.75 -18.53 -18.38
N LEU A 478 -7.49 -18.08 -18.45
CA LEU A 478 -7.12 -16.78 -17.86
C LEU A 478 -5.99 -16.14 -18.71
N PHE A 479 -6.37 -15.26 -19.64
CA PHE A 479 -5.45 -14.32 -20.26
C PHE A 479 -5.71 -12.95 -19.64
N CYS A 480 -4.83 -12.50 -18.73
CA CYS A 480 -4.74 -11.08 -18.41
C CYS A 480 -3.78 -10.43 -19.45
N GLY A 481 -4.20 -9.31 -20.01
CA GLY A 481 -3.46 -8.61 -21.07
C GLY A 481 -2.12 -8.08 -20.57
N MET A 482 -1.03 -8.61 -21.11
CA MET A 482 0.29 -8.00 -21.02
C MET A 482 0.60 -7.31 -22.35
N GLY A 483 0.93 -6.01 -22.29
CA GLY A 483 1.48 -5.28 -23.43
C GLY A 483 2.78 -5.92 -23.90
N ALA A 484 2.88 -6.18 -25.20
CA ALA A 484 3.99 -6.90 -25.82
C ALA A 484 5.25 -6.04 -25.88
N GLY A 485 6.23 -6.34 -25.04
CA GLY A 485 7.58 -5.79 -25.12
C GLY A 485 8.56 -6.69 -24.39
N GLY A 486 9.33 -7.50 -25.14
CA GLY A 486 10.50 -8.20 -24.61
C GLY A 486 10.38 -9.72 -24.44
N LEU A 487 10.02 -10.47 -25.49
CA LEU A 487 10.40 -11.88 -25.60
C LEU A 487 10.95 -12.14 -27.01
N GLY A 488 12.26 -11.99 -27.17
CA GLY A 488 12.89 -12.06 -28.49
C GLY A 488 14.40 -12.24 -28.46
N ALA A 489 14.94 -13.01 -27.51
CA ALA A 489 16.31 -13.49 -27.56
C ALA A 489 16.47 -14.70 -26.62
N LEU A 490 16.21 -15.90 -27.12
CA LEU A 490 16.77 -17.21 -26.72
C LEU A 490 15.97 -18.31 -27.42
N GLY A 491 16.26 -18.52 -28.71
CA GLY A 491 15.62 -19.55 -29.51
C GLY A 491 16.56 -19.96 -30.63
N GLY A 492 17.57 -20.76 -30.29
CA GLY A 492 18.60 -21.12 -31.26
C GLY A 492 19.58 -22.21 -30.87
N ILE A 493 19.29 -23.14 -29.94
CA ILE A 493 20.05 -24.39 -29.85
C ILE A 493 19.13 -25.54 -29.35
N GLY A 494 18.81 -26.47 -30.26
CA GLY A 494 18.57 -27.90 -29.96
C GLY A 494 17.30 -28.32 -29.20
N PHE A 495 16.18 -28.52 -29.91
CA PHE A 495 15.06 -29.36 -29.42
C PHE A 495 14.68 -30.43 -30.45
N GLY A 496 15.69 -31.23 -30.84
CA GLY A 496 15.54 -32.36 -31.77
C GLY A 496 15.75 -33.73 -31.14
N ALA A 497 15.90 -33.84 -29.81
CA ALA A 497 16.30 -35.09 -29.17
C ALA A 497 15.64 -35.31 -27.79
N VAL A 498 14.31 -35.25 -27.71
CA VAL A 498 13.54 -35.95 -26.64
C VAL A 498 12.20 -36.41 -27.23
N LEU A 499 12.24 -37.25 -28.27
CA LEU A 499 11.03 -37.77 -28.93
C LEU A 499 10.99 -39.30 -29.04
N GLU A 500 11.83 -40.04 -28.29
CA GLU A 500 11.82 -41.52 -28.29
C GLU A 500 11.55 -42.17 -26.92
N ALA A 501 11.14 -41.42 -25.89
CA ALA A 501 11.04 -41.97 -24.52
C ALA A 501 9.65 -41.90 -23.85
N SER A 502 8.54 -41.73 -24.58
CA SER A 502 7.21 -41.64 -23.94
C SER A 502 6.12 -42.60 -24.42
N GLY A 503 6.30 -43.35 -25.52
CA GLY A 503 5.41 -44.49 -25.84
C GLY A 503 3.90 -44.20 -25.88
N LEU A 504 3.47 -42.94 -26.08
CA LEU A 504 2.06 -42.56 -26.11
C LEU A 504 1.50 -42.66 -27.55
N PRO A 505 0.33 -43.28 -27.77
CA PRO A 505 -0.27 -43.41 -29.09
C PRO A 505 -0.76 -42.05 -29.63
N ALA A 506 -0.60 -41.86 -30.95
CA ALA A 506 -0.81 -40.62 -31.71
C ALA A 506 -2.29 -40.15 -31.85
N SER A 507 -3.20 -40.53 -30.95
CA SER A 507 -4.64 -40.25 -31.08
C SER A 507 -5.20 -39.21 -30.11
N LEU A 508 -4.36 -38.44 -29.41
CA LEU A 508 -4.82 -37.41 -28.46
C LEU A 508 -4.12 -36.04 -28.65
N ILE A 509 -4.09 -35.54 -29.89
CA ILE A 509 -3.70 -34.16 -30.19
C ILE A 509 -4.84 -33.50 -30.98
N SER A 510 -5.77 -32.83 -30.29
CA SER A 510 -6.72 -31.90 -30.92
C SER A 510 -6.18 -30.48 -30.81
N VAL A 511 -5.59 -29.96 -31.88
CA VAL A 511 -5.30 -28.52 -32.02
C VAL A 511 -6.59 -27.82 -32.41
N ALA A 512 -7.17 -27.05 -31.49
CA ALA A 512 -8.22 -26.10 -31.84
C ALA A 512 -7.59 -24.97 -32.68
N SER A 513 -7.83 -25.00 -33.99
CA SER A 513 -7.54 -23.90 -34.90
C SER A 513 -8.84 -23.13 -35.12
N SER A 514 -8.86 -21.82 -34.83
CA SER A 514 -9.92 -20.92 -35.30
C SER A 514 -9.35 -20.08 -36.45
N SER A 515 -9.90 -20.29 -37.64
CA SER A 515 -9.51 -19.61 -38.88
C SER A 515 -10.39 -18.37 -39.08
N PHE A 516 -9.81 -17.21 -39.42
CA PHE A 516 -10.53 -16.08 -40.01
C PHE A 516 -9.96 -15.83 -41.41
N SER A 517 -10.84 -15.78 -42.42
CA SER A 517 -10.53 -15.54 -43.83
C SER A 517 -10.93 -14.11 -44.21
N ALA A 518 -10.04 -13.38 -44.87
CA ALA A 518 -10.40 -12.19 -45.65
C ALA A 518 -9.43 -12.01 -46.81
N GLY A 519 -9.96 -11.96 -48.04
CA GLY A 519 -9.21 -11.69 -49.27
C GLY A 519 -9.52 -10.29 -49.82
N THR A 520 -8.48 -9.55 -50.20
CA THR A 520 -8.26 -8.83 -51.49
C THR A 520 -6.94 -8.05 -51.38
N ALA A 521 -6.12 -8.08 -52.45
CA ALA A 521 -4.72 -7.64 -52.43
C ALA A 521 -4.57 -6.10 -52.60
N THR A 522 -3.68 -5.49 -51.81
CA THR A 522 -3.29 -4.08 -51.92
C THR A 522 -1.83 -3.99 -52.37
N TYR A 523 -1.49 -3.16 -53.35
CA TYR A 523 -0.11 -2.93 -53.79
C TYR A 523 0.58 -1.89 -52.87
N ILE A 524 1.81 -2.17 -52.42
CA ILE A 524 2.67 -1.19 -51.73
C ILE A 524 3.88 -0.93 -52.64
N SER A 525 4.11 0.33 -53.01
CA SER A 525 5.32 0.76 -53.72
C SER A 525 6.18 1.61 -52.78
N ILE A 526 7.47 1.26 -52.66
CA ILE A 526 8.47 2.00 -51.87
C ILE A 526 9.48 2.62 -52.84
N ALA A 527 9.77 3.91 -52.68
CA ALA A 527 10.83 4.59 -53.42
C ALA A 527 11.89 5.11 -52.44
N ALA A 528 13.14 4.78 -52.69
CA ALA A 528 14.30 5.42 -52.08
C ALA A 528 15.02 6.22 -53.17
N ASN A 529 15.64 7.36 -52.82
CA ASN A 529 16.32 8.20 -53.80
C ASN A 529 17.30 7.37 -54.65
N ASN A 530 17.00 7.29 -55.94
CA ASN A 530 17.66 6.53 -57.03
C ASN A 530 17.44 5.01 -57.16
N TYR A 531 16.58 4.34 -56.35
CA TYR A 531 16.16 2.95 -56.65
C TYR A 531 14.68 2.70 -56.37
N ARG A 532 13.98 2.12 -57.36
CA ARG A 532 12.58 1.66 -57.23
C ARG A 532 12.56 0.13 -57.13
N PHE A 533 11.86 -0.40 -56.13
CA PHE A 533 11.64 -1.84 -55.96
C PHE A 533 10.16 -2.17 -56.17
N SER A 534 9.87 -3.29 -56.85
CA SER A 534 8.53 -3.84 -57.04
C SER A 534 8.52 -5.29 -56.59
N LEU A 535 7.60 -5.66 -55.70
CA LEU A 535 7.45 -7.02 -55.17
C LEU A 535 6.44 -7.80 -56.03
N THR A 536 6.68 -9.10 -56.22
CA THR A 536 5.78 -9.97 -56.99
C THR A 536 4.63 -10.52 -56.11
N PRO A 537 3.49 -10.95 -56.69
CA PRO A 537 2.30 -11.34 -55.91
C PRO A 537 2.52 -12.48 -54.90
N SER A 538 3.49 -13.38 -55.14
CA SER A 538 3.82 -14.47 -54.21
C SER A 538 4.56 -14.00 -52.96
N GLU A 539 5.19 -12.81 -52.98
CA GLU A 539 5.90 -12.23 -51.83
C GLU A 539 4.98 -11.33 -50.98
N ALA A 540 3.87 -10.85 -51.56
CA ALA A 540 2.88 -10.02 -50.87
C ALA A 540 1.87 -10.81 -50.02
N LEU A 541 1.77 -12.14 -50.20
CA LEU A 541 0.75 -12.98 -49.55
C LEU A 541 0.99 -13.21 -48.04
N LEU A 542 2.14 -12.79 -47.49
CA LEU A 542 2.48 -12.92 -46.07
C LEU A 542 2.31 -11.62 -45.27
N VAL A 543 1.50 -10.67 -45.74
CA VAL A 543 1.26 -9.38 -45.05
C VAL A 543 -0.24 -9.07 -45.03
N GLY A 544 -1.00 -9.94 -44.36
CA GLY A 544 -2.44 -9.79 -44.16
C GLY A 544 -2.83 -10.13 -42.73
N GLY A 545 -2.27 -9.40 -41.75
CA GLY A 545 -2.61 -9.53 -40.34
C GLY A 545 -2.19 -8.27 -39.60
N ALA A 546 -3.15 -7.47 -39.15
CA ALA A 546 -2.89 -6.26 -38.38
C ALA A 546 -2.13 -6.64 -37.09
N GLY A 547 -0.88 -6.16 -36.96
CA GLY A 547 -0.11 -6.26 -35.71
C GLY A 547 1.38 -6.59 -35.82
N ALA A 548 1.88 -7.07 -36.97
CA ALA A 548 3.31 -7.44 -37.11
C ALA A 548 4.01 -6.84 -38.35
N GLY A 549 3.45 -5.79 -38.96
CA GLY A 549 3.87 -5.28 -40.26
C GLY A 549 5.09 -4.35 -40.28
N SER A 550 5.52 -3.78 -39.16
CA SER A 550 6.51 -2.70 -39.16
C SER A 550 7.98 -3.17 -39.04
N VAL A 551 8.22 -4.39 -38.56
CA VAL A 551 9.58 -4.84 -38.20
C VAL A 551 10.20 -5.75 -39.28
N LEU A 552 9.39 -6.50 -40.03
CA LEU A 552 9.92 -7.39 -41.07
C LEU A 552 10.33 -6.66 -42.37
N LEU A 553 9.72 -5.51 -42.67
CA LEU A 553 10.03 -4.76 -43.90
C LEU A 553 11.40 -4.06 -43.83
N GLY A 554 11.74 -3.47 -42.68
CA GLY A 554 13.04 -2.84 -42.45
C GLY A 554 14.20 -3.85 -42.50
N GLY A 555 14.02 -5.02 -41.87
CA GLY A 555 15.05 -6.07 -41.84
C GLY A 555 15.36 -6.69 -43.21
N LEU A 556 14.36 -6.81 -44.09
CA LEU A 556 14.53 -7.38 -45.43
C LEU A 556 15.15 -6.36 -46.41
N VAL A 557 14.82 -5.07 -46.26
CA VAL A 557 15.40 -3.97 -47.06
C VAL A 557 16.86 -3.74 -46.70
N VAL A 558 17.21 -3.75 -45.41
CA VAL A 558 18.60 -3.60 -44.93
C VAL A 558 19.48 -4.78 -45.35
N LYS A 559 18.97 -6.02 -45.28
CA LYS A 559 19.71 -7.21 -45.77
C LYS A 559 20.02 -7.15 -47.26
N ASN A 560 19.09 -6.68 -48.08
CA ASN A 560 19.29 -6.58 -49.53
C ASN A 560 20.14 -5.36 -49.94
N ALA A 561 20.11 -4.27 -49.16
CA ALA A 561 20.99 -3.11 -49.36
C ALA A 561 22.45 -3.43 -48.97
N ALA A 562 22.65 -4.13 -47.85
CA ALA A 562 23.97 -4.58 -47.40
C ALA A 562 24.59 -5.61 -48.37
N ALA A 563 23.79 -6.53 -48.92
CA ALA A 563 24.24 -7.49 -49.93
C ALA A 563 24.67 -6.84 -51.27
N ARG A 564 24.36 -5.56 -51.48
CA ARG A 564 24.77 -4.77 -52.65
C ARG A 564 25.81 -3.68 -52.34
N GLY A 565 26.38 -3.68 -51.14
CA GLY A 565 27.51 -2.83 -50.76
C GLY A 565 27.17 -1.38 -50.39
N ALA A 566 25.95 -1.11 -49.93
CA ALA A 566 25.59 0.22 -49.41
C ALA A 566 26.21 0.46 -48.02
N ASP A 567 26.77 1.66 -47.82
CA ASP A 567 27.32 2.10 -46.54
C ASP A 567 26.17 2.44 -45.57
N LEU A 568 26.14 1.82 -44.39
CA LEU A 568 24.95 1.75 -43.52
C LEU A 568 24.90 2.82 -42.43
N ASP A 569 25.93 3.67 -42.32
CA ASP A 569 26.03 4.67 -41.25
C ASP A 569 25.07 5.86 -41.42
N GLU A 570 24.42 6.02 -42.58
CA GLU A 570 23.50 7.13 -42.86
C GLU A 570 22.26 6.70 -43.70
N PHE A 571 21.54 5.64 -43.27
CA PHE A 571 20.36 5.12 -43.98
C PHE A 571 19.03 5.63 -43.40
N ILE A 572 18.36 6.56 -44.09
CA ILE A 572 17.03 7.08 -43.71
C ILE A 572 15.95 6.42 -44.59
N ILE A 573 14.96 5.77 -43.97
CA ILE A 573 13.81 5.17 -44.65
C ILE A 573 12.60 6.11 -44.50
N ASP A 574 12.17 6.74 -45.59
CA ASP A 574 10.87 7.43 -45.64
C ASP A 574 9.77 6.46 -46.07
N LEU A 575 8.84 6.16 -45.17
CA LEU A 575 7.69 5.29 -45.44
C LEU A 575 6.45 6.14 -45.70
N THR A 576 6.05 6.30 -46.96
CA THR A 576 4.78 6.97 -47.31
C THR A 576 3.68 5.93 -47.49
N VAL A 577 2.67 5.91 -46.61
CA VAL A 577 1.47 5.06 -46.74
C VAL A 577 0.32 5.91 -47.28
N THR A 578 -0.11 5.64 -48.52
CA THR A 578 -1.31 6.27 -49.09
C THR A 578 -2.51 5.34 -48.89
N ALA A 579 -3.34 5.62 -47.90
CA ALA A 579 -4.59 4.89 -47.70
C ALA A 579 -5.72 5.50 -48.55
N SER A 580 -6.36 4.69 -49.40
CA SER A 580 -7.55 5.05 -50.14
C SER A 580 -8.81 4.50 -49.45
N ALA A 581 -9.55 5.40 -48.80
CA ALA A 581 -11.01 5.42 -48.60
C ALA A 581 -11.69 4.54 -47.52
N THR A 582 -12.38 5.29 -46.64
CA THR A 582 -13.68 5.07 -45.95
C THR A 582 -13.83 3.92 -44.96
N MET A 583 -13.73 4.24 -43.65
CA MET A 583 -14.76 4.01 -42.62
C MET A 583 -14.29 4.64 -41.29
N GLY A 584 -15.18 5.43 -40.66
CA GLY A 584 -14.85 6.34 -39.57
C GLY A 584 -14.55 5.65 -38.24
N ILE A 585 -13.38 5.98 -37.67
CA ILE A 585 -13.04 5.78 -36.25
C ILE A 585 -12.37 7.09 -35.78
N GLY A 586 -12.82 7.59 -34.63
CA GLY A 586 -12.46 8.91 -34.09
C GLY A 586 -10.95 9.08 -33.89
N VAL A 587 -10.46 10.25 -34.29
CA VAL A 587 -9.06 10.66 -34.20
C VAL A 587 -8.75 11.06 -32.75
N GLY A 588 -7.94 10.27 -32.05
CA GLY A 588 -7.22 10.71 -30.86
C GLY A 588 -5.83 11.17 -31.28
N GLU A 589 -5.47 12.41 -30.99
CA GLU A 589 -4.15 12.98 -31.27
C GLU A 589 -3.05 12.21 -30.51
N VAL A 590 -2.00 11.79 -31.23
CA VAL A 590 -0.79 11.19 -30.66
C VAL A 590 0.29 12.27 -30.62
N TYR A 591 0.61 12.77 -29.42
CA TYR A 591 1.79 13.59 -29.18
C TYR A 591 3.02 12.68 -29.05
N PHE A 592 4.00 12.82 -29.94
CA PHE A 592 5.35 12.27 -29.75
C PHE A 592 6.17 13.26 -28.91
N GLY A 593 6.41 12.92 -27.65
CA GLY A 593 7.36 13.63 -26.79
C GLY A 593 8.78 13.19 -27.10
N ALA A 594 9.57 14.07 -27.72
CA ALA A 594 11.01 13.88 -27.87
C ALA A 594 11.71 14.11 -26.52
N MET A 595 12.12 13.03 -25.84
CA MET A 595 12.94 13.14 -24.63
C MET A 595 14.03 12.05 -24.53
N GLU A 596 14.74 11.81 -25.64
CA GLU A 596 16.01 11.04 -25.63
C GLU A 596 17.24 11.87 -26.04
N ARG A 597 17.09 13.15 -26.36
CA ARG A 597 18.24 14.03 -26.68
C ARG A 597 18.89 14.74 -25.48
N ALA A 598 18.27 14.74 -24.30
CA ALA A 598 18.83 15.45 -23.13
C ALA A 598 19.85 14.63 -22.31
N LYS A 599 19.89 13.30 -22.46
CA LYS A 599 20.83 12.44 -21.70
C LYS A 599 22.21 12.34 -22.33
N GLU A 600 22.33 12.37 -23.65
CA GLU A 600 23.64 12.29 -24.33
C GLU A 600 24.40 13.63 -24.34
N GLU A 601 23.70 14.77 -24.36
CA GLU A 601 24.33 16.10 -24.27
C GLU A 601 24.85 16.42 -22.86
N GLY A 602 24.17 15.94 -21.81
CA GLY A 602 24.62 16.12 -20.42
C GLY A 602 25.85 15.29 -20.05
N GLN A 603 25.95 14.04 -20.54
CA GLN A 603 27.12 13.20 -20.26
C GLN A 603 28.36 13.61 -21.07
N ASN A 604 28.18 14.14 -22.29
CA ASN A 604 29.29 14.70 -23.07
C ASN A 604 29.83 16.04 -22.51
N GLN A 605 29.03 16.82 -21.78
CA GLN A 605 29.52 18.04 -21.12
C GLN A 605 30.35 17.75 -19.87
N ILE A 606 30.02 16.71 -19.08
CA ILE A 606 30.79 16.29 -17.90
C ILE A 606 32.13 15.66 -18.32
N GLY A 607 32.15 14.85 -19.38
CA GLY A 607 33.39 14.28 -19.93
C GLY A 607 34.36 15.33 -20.47
N ARG A 608 33.84 16.41 -21.09
CA ARG A 608 34.66 17.54 -21.57
C ARG A 608 35.16 18.46 -20.46
N TYR A 609 34.49 18.52 -19.30
CA TYR A 609 34.93 19.33 -18.15
C TYR A 609 36.10 18.67 -17.40
N ILE A 610 36.09 17.35 -17.28
CA ILE A 610 37.16 16.58 -16.60
C ILE A 610 38.45 16.55 -17.43
N HIS A 611 38.37 16.54 -18.77
CA HIS A 611 39.56 16.62 -19.62
C HIS A 611 40.18 18.03 -19.64
N ARG A 612 39.40 19.10 -19.42
CA ARG A 612 39.85 20.50 -19.48
C ARG A 612 40.52 20.99 -18.19
N LEU A 613 40.17 20.41 -17.04
CA LEU A 613 40.85 20.67 -15.75
C LEU A 613 42.25 20.03 -15.68
N ASN A 614 42.52 18.99 -16.48
CA ASN A 614 43.82 18.32 -16.52
C ASN A 614 44.80 18.90 -17.55
N SER A 615 44.36 19.79 -18.46
CA SER A 615 45.19 20.32 -19.55
C SER A 615 45.74 21.74 -19.34
N GLY A 616 45.40 22.41 -18.22
CA GLY A 616 46.09 23.63 -17.78
C GLY A 616 46.04 24.84 -18.75
N GLU A 617 44.96 25.02 -19.51
CA GLU A 617 44.79 26.21 -20.35
C GLU A 617 43.85 27.22 -19.68
N GLU A 618 44.38 28.41 -19.37
CA GLU A 618 43.64 29.58 -18.88
C GLU A 618 43.35 30.59 -20.01
N GLU A 619 42.29 31.38 -19.76
CA GLU A 619 41.93 32.73 -20.27
C GLU A 619 40.90 32.88 -21.42
N PRO A 620 40.13 34.00 -21.45
CA PRO A 620 40.01 35.11 -20.48
C PRO A 620 38.70 35.14 -19.67
#